data_AF-A0A2T5MF09-F1
#
_entry.id   AF-A0A2T5MF09-F1
#
_cell.length_a   1.000
_cell.length_b   1.000
_cell.length_c   1.000
_cell.angle_alpha   90.00
_cell.angle_beta   90.00
_cell.angle_gamma   90.00
#
_symmetry.space_group_name_H-M   'P 1'
#
loop_
_entity.id
_entity.type
_entity.pdbx_description
1 polymer ?
#
loop_
_entity_poly.entity_id
_entity_poly.type
_entity_poly.pdbx_seq_one_letter_code
_entity_poly.pdbx_strand_id
1 'polypeptide(L)' 'VVIEAQPPNVFNEAAKRAVLKFKYKPRVENGKPVSVPHVQHLISFKMEKK' A
#
# COMPACT_ATOMS: atom_id res chain seq x y z
N VAL A 1 -2.39 8.62 0.23
CA VAL A 1 -1.78 9.47 1.29
C VAL A 1 -1.36 8.56 2.45
N VAL A 2 -0.30 8.89 3.19
CA VAL A 2 0.08 8.11 4.39
C VAL A 2 -0.86 8.52 5.51
N ILE A 3 -1.58 7.56 6.10
CA ILE A 3 -2.59 7.83 7.13
C ILE A 3 -1.93 7.84 8.52
N GLU A 4 -1.15 6.81 8.84
CA GLU A 4 -0.42 6.69 10.11
C GLU A 4 0.99 6.14 9.85
N ALA A 5 1.97 6.59 10.64
CA ALA A 5 3.36 6.13 10.55
C ALA A 5 4.06 6.21 11.91
N GLN A 6 4.69 5.12 12.33
CA GLN A 6 5.59 5.08 13.48
C GLN A 6 6.90 4.38 13.10
N PRO A 7 8.05 5.05 13.22
CA PRO A 7 8.27 6.47 13.55
C PRO A 7 7.77 7.43 12.44
N PRO A 8 7.35 8.66 12.79
CA PRO A 8 6.81 9.62 11.82
C PRO A 8 7.89 10.07 10.82
N ASN A 9 7.51 10.27 9.56
CA ASN A 9 8.34 10.79 8.45
C ASN A 9 9.55 9.96 7.99
N VAL A 10 9.97 8.92 8.70
CA VAL A 10 11.15 8.12 8.33
C VAL A 10 10.89 7.24 7.11
N PHE A 11 9.76 6.53 7.10
CA PHE A 11 9.44 5.53 6.07
C PHE A 11 8.41 6.01 5.05
N ASN A 12 8.01 7.29 5.10
CA ASN A 12 6.91 7.81 4.29
C ASN A 12 7.18 7.70 2.78
N GLU A 13 8.39 8.04 2.33
CA GLU A 13 8.75 7.93 0.90
C GLU A 13 8.86 6.48 0.45
N ALA A 14 9.49 5.63 1.27
CA ALA A 14 9.62 4.20 0.98
C ALA A 14 8.25 3.51 0.90
N ALA A 15 7.35 3.82 1.83
CA ALA A 15 5.97 3.33 1.84
C ALA A 15 5.21 3.79 0.58
N LYS A 16 5.31 5.07 0.20
CA LYS A 16 4.69 5.58 -1.05
C LYS A 16 5.19 4.82 -2.28
N ARG A 17 6.50 4.61 -2.40
CA ARG A 17 7.10 3.88 -3.53
C ARG A 17 6.69 2.40 -3.56
N ALA A 18 6.55 1.77 -2.40
CA ALA A 18 6.12 0.38 -2.28
C ALA A 18 4.67 0.20 -2.75
N VAL A 19 3.75 1.07 -2.31
CA VAL A 19 2.32 1.01 -2.70
C VAL A 19 2.16 1.12 -4.22
N LEU A 20 2.96 1.94 -4.90
CA LEU A 20 2.91 2.08 -6.36
C LEU A 20 3.23 0.78 -7.12
N LYS A 21 3.95 -0.16 -6.50
CA LYS A 21 4.31 -1.44 -7.12
C LYS A 21 3.23 -2.51 -6.93
N PHE A 22 2.25 -2.29 -6.05
CA PHE A 22 1.18 -3.24 -5.82
C PHE A 22 0.27 -3.29 -7.05
N LYS A 23 0.27 -4.45 -7.72
CA LYS A 23 -0.67 -4.75 -8.79
C LYS A 23 -1.94 -5.32 -8.18
N TYR A 24 -3.07 -4.71 -8.49
CA TYR A 24 -4.38 -5.24 -8.13
C TYR A 24 -5.01 -5.89 -9.35
N LYS A 25 -5.61 -7.06 -9.15
CA LYS A 25 -6.57 -7.60 -10.11
C LYS A 25 -7.85 -6.79 -9.95
N PRO A 26 -8.33 -6.07 -10.97
CA PRO A 26 -9.59 -5.37 -10.88
C PRO A 26 -10.70 -6.38 -10.64
N ARG A 27 -11.67 -6.02 -9.79
CA ARG A 27 -12.86 -6.84 -9.62
C ARG A 27 -13.68 -6.71 -10.92
N VAL A 28 -14.07 -7.83 -11.51
CA VAL A 28 -14.90 -7.84 -12.72
C VAL A 28 -16.34 -8.03 -12.29
N GLU A 29 -17.19 -7.07 -12.61
CA GLU A 29 -18.63 -7.17 -12.42
C GLU A 29 -19.30 -6.89 -13.77
N ASN A 30 -20.12 -7.84 -14.25
CA ASN A 30 -20.75 -7.78 -15.58
C ASN A 30 -19.76 -7.51 -16.74
N GLY A 31 -18.56 -8.11 -16.68
CA GLY A 31 -17.55 -8.04 -17.74
C GLY A 31 -16.75 -6.72 -17.80
N LYS A 32 -17.00 -5.76 -16.91
CA LYS A 32 -16.26 -4.49 -16.84
C LYS A 32 -15.34 -4.45 -15.61
N PRO A 33 -14.11 -3.91 -15.72
CA PRO A 33 -13.24 -3.72 -14.57
C PRO A 33 -13.81 -2.61 -13.68
N VAL A 34 -14.09 -2.95 -12.42
CA VAL A 34 -14.57 -2.01 -11.41
C VAL A 34 -13.40 -1.63 -10.51
N SER A 35 -13.24 -0.32 -10.28
CA SER A 35 -12.30 0.20 -9.29
C SER A 35 -12.75 -0.21 -7.90
N VAL A 36 -11.84 -0.74 -7.09
CA VAL A 36 -12.13 -1.12 -5.70
C VAL A 36 -11.66 0.01 -4.79
N PRO A 37 -12.54 0.95 -4.40
CA PRO A 37 -12.18 1.99 -3.44
C PRO A 37 -12.03 1.39 -2.02
N HIS A 38 -11.33 2.10 -1.14
CA HIS A 38 -11.12 1.78 0.29
C HIS A 38 -10.11 0.68 0.63
N VAL A 39 -9.18 0.37 -0.27
CA VAL A 39 -8.08 -0.54 0.06
C VAL A 39 -7.01 0.18 0.87
N GLN A 40 -6.78 -0.25 2.11
CA GLN A 40 -5.70 0.22 2.98
C GLN A 40 -4.66 -0.90 3.19
N HIS A 41 -3.37 -0.54 3.18
CA HIS A 41 -2.28 -1.49 3.39
C HIS A 41 -1.39 -1.04 4.54
N LEU A 42 -1.12 -1.96 5.46
CA LEU A 42 -0.11 -1.81 6.50
C LEU A 42 1.24 -2.32 5.99
N ILE A 43 2.25 -1.45 5.99
CA ILE A 43 3.61 -1.79 5.54
C ILE A 43 4.51 -1.80 6.77
N SER A 44 4.98 -2.99 7.15
CA SER A 44 5.86 -3.19 8.31
C SER A 44 7.31 -3.35 7.87
N PHE A 45 8.19 -2.51 8.40
CA PHE A 45 9.63 -2.61 8.20
C PHE A 45 10.24 -3.39 9.36
N LYS A 46 10.93 -4.50 9.06
CA LYS A 46 11.70 -5.26 10.05
C LYS A 46 13.18 -5.07 9.75
N MET A 47 13.95 -4.71 10.76
CA MET A 47 15.40 -4.74 10.71
C MET A 47 15.86 -6.13 11.14
N GLU A 48 16.55 -6.85 10.25
CA GLU A 48 17.23 -8.08 10.65
C GLU A 48 18.38 -7.71 11.59
N LYS A 49 18.36 -8.27 12.80
CA LYS A 49 19.51 -8.25 13.70
C LYS A 49 20.46 -9.34 13.23
N LYS A 50 21.67 -8.92 12.86
CA LYS A 50 22.79 -9.81 12.58
C LYS A 50 23.28 -10.48 13.85
#